data_AF-A0A6N3FHK6-F1
#
_entry.id   AF-A0A6N3FHK6-F1
#
_cell.length_a   1.000
_cell.length_b   1.000
_cell.length_c   1.000
_cell.angle_alpha   90.00
_cell.angle_beta   90.00
_cell.angle_gamma   90.00
#
_symmetry.space_group_name_H-M   'P 1'
#
loop_
_entity.id
_entity.type
_entity.pdbx_description
1 polymer ?
#
loop_
_entity_poly.entity_id
_entity_poly.type
_entity_poly.pdbx_seq_one_letter_code
_entity_poly.pdbx_strand_id
1 'polypeptide(L)'
;MIYNTQRKKLPMPEYGRGIQEMVDYALTLENREERQRCARTIVSIMGNMFPHLRDVPDFKHKLWDHLAIMADYKLDIDYPYEVTPRKVGGDSKPSPMAYPMKKIRYRHYGALLEALIRKLAEMPEGAEREELTLLVAGQMKRSLGNWNKDAMDDDKVALDLDHYTHGTVHLDRERFHLFSDQYDKVQPGRAPVAYRNVGRKNKRKN
;
A
#
# COMPACT_ATOMS: atom_id res chain seq x y z
N MET A 1 -46.32 -5.80 -6.82
CA MET A 1 -45.05 -5.94 -7.57
C MET A 1 -43.92 -5.90 -6.55
N ILE A 2 -43.10 -6.95 -6.41
CA ILE A 2 -42.03 -6.99 -5.39
C ILE A 2 -40.78 -6.32 -5.98
N TYR A 3 -40.42 -5.14 -5.46
CA TYR A 3 -39.24 -4.40 -5.90
C TYR A 3 -37.94 -5.05 -5.40
N ASN A 4 -36.89 -5.00 -6.23
CA ASN A 4 -35.59 -5.59 -5.90
C ASN A 4 -34.92 -5.00 -4.65
N THR A 5 -35.30 -3.78 -4.25
CA THR A 5 -34.83 -3.09 -3.04
C THR A 5 -35.43 -3.64 -1.75
N GLN A 6 -36.54 -4.38 -1.83
CA GLN A 6 -37.19 -5.01 -0.67
C GLN A 6 -36.71 -6.44 -0.43
N ARG A 7 -35.93 -7.01 -1.36
CA ARG A 7 -35.42 -8.39 -1.27
C ARG A 7 -34.13 -8.43 -0.46
N LYS A 8 -33.80 -9.60 0.09
CA LYS A 8 -32.53 -9.83 0.80
C LYS A 8 -31.33 -9.36 -0.03
N LYS A 9 -30.38 -8.74 0.67
CA LYS A 9 -29.08 -8.33 0.10
C LYS A 9 -28.32 -9.59 -0.28
N LEU A 10 -27.86 -9.65 -1.54
CA LEU A 10 -27.06 -10.77 -2.01
C LEU A 10 -25.63 -10.63 -1.46
N PRO A 11 -25.05 -11.70 -0.87
CA PRO A 11 -23.66 -11.68 -0.45
C PRO A 11 -22.70 -11.59 -1.65
N MET A 12 -23.06 -12.21 -2.78
CA MET A 12 -22.31 -12.17 -4.04
C MET A 12 -23.26 -11.89 -5.21
N PRO A 13 -23.37 -10.64 -5.67
CA PRO A 13 -24.20 -10.27 -6.82
C PRO A 13 -23.78 -10.92 -8.14
N GLU A 14 -22.55 -11.40 -8.25
CA GLU A 14 -21.94 -11.94 -9.46
C GLU A 14 -22.67 -13.19 -9.98
N TYR A 15 -23.15 -14.03 -9.06
CA TYR A 15 -23.89 -15.26 -9.38
C TYR A 15 -25.39 -15.03 -9.63
N GLY A 16 -25.89 -13.82 -9.34
CA GLY A 16 -27.29 -13.48 -9.47
C GLY A 16 -28.21 -14.13 -8.42
N ARG A 17 -29.52 -13.84 -8.52
CA ARG A 17 -30.53 -14.31 -7.55
C ARG A 17 -30.91 -15.78 -7.71
N GLY A 18 -30.83 -16.34 -8.92
CA GLY A 18 -31.23 -17.72 -9.17
C GLY A 18 -30.39 -18.74 -8.38
N ILE A 19 -29.08 -18.49 -8.24
CA ILE A 19 -28.22 -19.35 -7.42
C ILE A 19 -28.53 -19.18 -5.93
N GLN A 20 -28.79 -17.95 -5.47
CA GLN A 20 -29.20 -17.73 -4.09
C GLN A 20 -30.51 -18.48 -3.77
N GLU A 21 -31.48 -18.49 -4.67
CA GLU A 21 -32.74 -19.24 -4.51
C GLU A 21 -32.50 -20.77 -4.46
N MET A 22 -31.57 -21.29 -5.27
CA MET A 22 -31.17 -22.71 -5.21
C MET A 22 -30.46 -23.06 -3.89
N VAL A 23 -29.63 -22.16 -3.35
CA VAL A 23 -28.96 -22.34 -2.05
C VAL A 23 -29.98 -22.27 -0.90
N ASP A 24 -30.90 -21.31 -0.96
CA ASP A 24 -32.00 -21.19 0.01
C ASP A 24 -32.87 -22.46 0.00
N TYR A 25 -33.13 -23.04 -1.18
CA TYR A 25 -33.81 -24.33 -1.30
C TYR A 25 -32.99 -25.48 -0.69
N ALA A 26 -31.69 -25.54 -0.95
CA ALA A 26 -30.82 -26.58 -0.38
C ALA A 26 -30.79 -26.56 1.16
N LEU A 27 -30.99 -25.39 1.79
CA LEU A 27 -31.11 -25.26 3.25
C LEU A 27 -32.42 -25.84 3.81
N THR A 28 -33.48 -25.93 3.00
CA THR A 28 -34.77 -26.51 3.42
C THR A 28 -34.82 -28.02 3.38
N LEU A 29 -33.84 -28.68 2.74
CA LEU A 29 -33.80 -30.13 2.61
C LEU A 29 -33.34 -30.78 3.93
N GLU A 30 -34.13 -31.73 4.44
CA GLU A 30 -33.85 -32.46 5.68
C GLU A 30 -32.84 -33.61 5.45
N ASN A 31 -32.88 -34.25 4.28
CA ASN A 31 -32.05 -35.41 3.98
C ASN A 31 -30.63 -34.99 3.56
N ARG A 32 -29.61 -35.53 4.26
CA ARG A 32 -28.20 -35.21 4.04
C ARG A 32 -27.71 -35.61 2.65
N GLU A 33 -28.15 -36.75 2.12
CA GLU A 33 -27.73 -37.22 0.79
C GLU A 33 -28.26 -36.34 -0.34
N GLU A 34 -29.53 -35.93 -0.22
CA GLU A 34 -30.16 -35.04 -1.19
C GLU A 34 -29.53 -33.64 -1.13
N ARG A 35 -29.24 -33.15 0.08
CA ARG A 35 -28.53 -31.88 0.28
C ARG A 35 -27.14 -31.90 -0.37
N GLN A 36 -26.40 -33.00 -0.21
CA GLN A 36 -25.09 -33.20 -0.85
C GLN A 36 -25.20 -33.18 -2.39
N ARG A 37 -26.22 -33.85 -2.96
CA ARG A 37 -26.46 -33.86 -4.41
C ARG A 37 -26.83 -32.47 -4.92
N CYS A 38 -27.72 -31.76 -4.23
CA CYS A 38 -28.10 -30.40 -4.58
C CYS A 38 -26.90 -29.45 -4.58
N ALA A 39 -26.05 -29.50 -3.54
CA ALA A 39 -24.84 -28.67 -3.49
C ALA A 39 -23.86 -28.94 -4.63
N ARG A 40 -23.62 -30.22 -4.98
CA ARG A 40 -22.78 -30.58 -6.13
C ARG A 40 -23.34 -30.04 -7.45
N THR A 41 -24.67 -30.12 -7.63
CA THR A 41 -25.35 -29.55 -8.80
C THR A 41 -25.20 -28.04 -8.86
N ILE A 42 -25.37 -27.34 -7.73
CA ILE A 42 -25.18 -25.89 -7.63
C ILE A 42 -23.74 -25.50 -8.00
N VAL A 43 -22.73 -26.19 -7.47
CA VAL A 43 -21.31 -25.95 -7.79
C VAL A 43 -21.03 -26.16 -9.28
N SER A 44 -21.65 -27.18 -9.90
CA SER A 44 -21.54 -27.42 -11.35
C SER A 44 -22.13 -26.27 -12.17
N ILE A 45 -23.31 -25.78 -11.78
CA ILE A 45 -23.96 -24.62 -12.43
C ILE A 45 -23.09 -23.36 -12.28
N MET A 46 -22.56 -23.11 -11.08
CA MET A 46 -21.65 -21.98 -10.82
C MET A 46 -20.40 -22.04 -11.71
N GLY A 47 -19.85 -23.25 -11.93
CA GLY A 47 -18.71 -23.46 -12.82
C GLY A 47 -19.00 -23.18 -14.29
N ASN A 48 -20.19 -23.50 -14.77
CA ASN A 48 -20.60 -23.28 -16.15
C ASN A 48 -20.83 -21.80 -16.49
N MET A 49 -21.27 -20.99 -15.52
CA MET A 49 -21.48 -19.55 -15.75
C MET A 49 -20.16 -18.77 -15.89
N PHE A 50 -19.10 -19.27 -15.24
CA PHE A 50 -17.80 -18.59 -15.20
C PHE A 50 -16.67 -19.49 -15.75
N PRO A 51 -16.71 -19.86 -17.04
CA PRO A 51 -15.74 -20.78 -17.64
C PRO A 51 -14.32 -20.19 -17.68
N HIS A 52 -14.19 -18.86 -17.66
CA HIS A 52 -12.94 -18.11 -17.69
C HIS A 52 -12.13 -18.21 -16.39
N LEU A 53 -12.75 -18.64 -15.29
CA LEU A 53 -12.03 -18.91 -14.04
C LEU A 53 -11.49 -20.35 -13.96
N ARG A 54 -11.73 -21.19 -14.97
CA ARG A 54 -11.30 -22.61 -14.99
C ARG A 54 -9.78 -22.78 -15.03
N ASP A 55 -9.06 -21.81 -15.58
CA ASP A 55 -7.60 -21.83 -15.69
C ASP A 55 -6.90 -21.33 -14.40
N VAL A 56 -7.69 -20.86 -13.42
CA VAL A 56 -7.15 -20.41 -12.14
C VAL A 56 -6.89 -21.63 -11.25
N PRO A 57 -5.66 -21.81 -10.73
CA PRO A 57 -5.41 -22.80 -9.68
C PRO A 57 -6.43 -22.60 -8.54
N ASP A 58 -6.98 -23.70 -8.05
CA ASP A 58 -7.99 -23.71 -6.98
C ASP A 58 -9.38 -23.15 -7.33
N PHE A 59 -9.76 -23.13 -8.62
CA PHE A 59 -11.13 -22.74 -9.03
C PHE A 59 -12.22 -23.51 -8.30
N LYS A 60 -12.06 -24.84 -8.19
CA LYS A 60 -13.03 -25.70 -7.48
C LYS A 60 -13.15 -25.31 -6.01
N HIS A 61 -12.05 -24.97 -5.35
CA HIS A 61 -12.05 -24.55 -3.95
C HIS A 61 -12.86 -23.26 -3.76
N LYS A 62 -12.61 -22.27 -4.62
CA LYS A 62 -13.34 -20.99 -4.60
C LYS A 62 -14.85 -21.17 -4.78
N LEU A 63 -15.29 -22.11 -5.63
CA LEU A 63 -16.72 -22.38 -5.79
C LEU A 63 -17.35 -22.96 -4.52
N TRP A 64 -16.66 -23.86 -3.83
CA TRP A 64 -17.12 -24.38 -2.54
C TRP A 64 -17.12 -23.31 -1.46
N ASP A 65 -16.14 -22.40 -1.45
CA ASP A 65 -16.12 -21.24 -0.55
C ASP A 65 -17.29 -20.29 -0.84
N HIS A 66 -17.57 -20.02 -2.12
CA HIS A 66 -18.70 -19.19 -2.52
C HIS A 66 -20.03 -19.82 -2.08
N LEU A 67 -20.20 -21.14 -2.25
CA LEU A 67 -21.39 -21.84 -1.76
C LEU A 67 -21.53 -21.69 -0.24
N ALA A 68 -20.45 -21.87 0.52
CA ALA A 68 -20.45 -21.74 1.97
C ALA A 68 -20.81 -20.31 2.43
N ILE A 69 -20.27 -19.29 1.76
CA ILE A 69 -20.58 -17.89 2.01
C ILE A 69 -22.05 -17.59 1.71
N MET A 70 -22.60 -18.08 0.59
CA MET A 70 -24.02 -17.86 0.24
C MET A 70 -24.99 -18.54 1.23
N ALA A 71 -24.57 -19.67 1.80
CA ALA A 71 -25.35 -20.41 2.80
C ALA A 71 -25.13 -19.92 4.24
N ASP A 72 -24.39 -18.83 4.46
CA ASP A 72 -23.99 -18.34 5.79
C ASP A 72 -23.37 -19.43 6.68
N TYR A 73 -22.65 -20.40 6.09
CA TYR A 73 -22.07 -21.58 6.78
C TYR A 73 -23.09 -22.46 7.54
N LYS A 74 -24.38 -22.38 7.18
CA LYS A 74 -25.46 -23.19 7.80
C LYS A 74 -25.69 -24.54 7.12
N LEU A 75 -25.02 -24.78 6.01
CA LEU A 75 -25.20 -25.98 5.20
C LEU A 75 -24.38 -27.12 5.82
N ASP A 76 -25.05 -28.13 6.36
CA ASP A 76 -24.40 -29.34 6.89
C ASP A 76 -24.18 -30.34 5.75
N ILE A 77 -22.97 -30.31 5.18
CA ILE A 77 -22.49 -31.05 4.00
C ILE A 77 -21.05 -31.50 4.23
N ASP A 78 -20.67 -32.63 3.64
CA ASP A 78 -19.27 -33.05 3.59
C ASP A 78 -18.53 -32.20 2.56
N TYR A 79 -17.96 -31.10 3.04
CA TYR A 79 -17.10 -30.25 2.23
C TYR A 79 -15.79 -30.98 1.93
N PRO A 80 -15.38 -31.11 0.67
CA PRO A 80 -14.10 -31.72 0.32
C PRO A 80 -12.88 -30.89 0.77
N TYR A 81 -13.09 -29.66 1.23
CA TYR A 81 -12.06 -28.69 1.61
C TYR A 81 -12.44 -27.99 2.92
N GLU A 82 -11.44 -27.56 3.69
CA GLU A 82 -11.64 -26.87 4.97
C GLU A 82 -12.26 -25.48 4.75
N VAL A 83 -13.58 -25.41 4.90
CA VAL A 83 -14.32 -24.16 4.85
C VAL A 83 -14.04 -23.37 6.12
N THR A 84 -13.11 -22.41 6.06
CA THR A 84 -12.86 -21.51 7.18
C THR A 84 -13.99 -20.46 7.25
N PRO A 85 -14.75 -20.38 8.36
CA PRO A 85 -15.84 -19.42 8.47
C PRO A 85 -15.34 -17.97 8.42
N ARG A 86 -15.97 -17.16 7.55
CA ARG A 86 -15.68 -15.73 7.30
C ARG A 86 -15.62 -14.86 8.55
N LYS A 87 -16.24 -15.31 9.65
CA LYS A 87 -16.26 -14.62 10.94
C LYS A 87 -14.87 -14.36 11.54
N VAL A 88 -13.82 -15.04 11.09
CA VAL A 88 -12.47 -14.91 11.68
C VAL A 88 -11.65 -13.74 11.10
N GLY A 89 -12.13 -12.99 10.08
CA GLY A 89 -11.40 -11.76 9.71
C GLY A 89 -11.72 -11.07 8.39
N GLY A 90 -12.66 -11.57 7.58
CA GLY A 90 -12.84 -11.08 6.20
C GLY A 90 -13.53 -9.71 6.05
N ASP A 91 -14.35 -9.31 7.02
CA ASP A 91 -15.13 -8.06 6.96
C ASP A 91 -14.59 -6.95 7.87
N SER A 92 -13.51 -7.21 8.61
CA SER A 92 -12.88 -6.15 9.38
C SER A 92 -12.23 -5.18 8.40
N LYS A 93 -12.69 -3.92 8.41
CA LYS A 93 -12.06 -2.86 7.63
C LYS A 93 -10.57 -2.88 7.99
N PRO A 94 -9.64 -2.91 7.01
CA PRO A 94 -8.23 -2.89 7.32
C PRO A 94 -7.95 -1.69 8.23
N SER A 95 -7.15 -1.91 9.28
CA SER A 95 -6.84 -0.85 10.23
C SER A 95 -6.28 0.37 9.48
N PRO A 96 -6.81 1.57 9.71
CA PRO A 96 -6.32 2.76 9.03
C PRO A 96 -4.84 2.97 9.34
N MET A 97 -4.02 3.03 8.31
CA MET A 97 -2.59 3.32 8.47
C MET A 97 -2.42 4.79 8.90
N ALA A 98 -1.72 5.01 10.00
CA ALA A 98 -1.39 6.37 10.44
C ALA A 98 -0.46 7.01 9.41
N TYR A 99 -0.86 8.16 8.87
CA TYR A 99 0.01 8.93 7.97
C TYR A 99 1.13 9.58 8.80
N PRO A 100 2.40 9.48 8.40
CA PRO A 100 3.49 10.10 9.14
C PRO A 100 3.41 11.63 8.98
N MET A 101 2.73 12.30 9.91
CA MET A 101 2.70 13.76 10.01
C MET A 101 3.98 14.27 10.69
N LYS A 102 5.12 14.13 10.02
CA LYS A 102 6.38 14.71 10.48
C LYS A 102 6.43 16.19 10.08
N LYS A 103 6.62 17.08 11.06
CA LYS A 103 6.85 18.51 10.81
C LYS A 103 8.28 18.70 10.33
N ILE A 104 8.45 19.00 9.04
CA ILE A 104 9.76 19.24 8.42
C ILE A 104 10.11 20.72 8.59
N ARG A 105 11.30 21.05 9.09
CA ARG A 105 11.73 22.45 9.28
C ARG A 105 11.97 23.15 7.95
N TYR A 106 12.86 22.60 7.11
CA TYR A 106 13.11 23.09 5.75
C TYR A 106 12.48 22.15 4.72
N ARG A 107 11.50 22.67 3.99
CA ARG A 107 10.69 21.88 3.03
C ARG A 107 11.51 21.26 1.90
N HIS A 108 12.62 21.88 1.53
CA HIS A 108 13.48 21.43 0.44
C HIS A 108 14.35 20.22 0.81
N TYR A 109 14.60 19.94 2.10
CA TYR A 109 15.40 18.79 2.55
C TYR A 109 14.57 17.53 2.87
N GLY A 110 13.30 17.70 3.25
CA GLY A 110 12.41 16.59 3.55
C GLY A 110 12.67 15.90 4.91
N ALA A 111 11.76 15.01 5.32
CA ALA A 111 11.81 14.37 6.65
C ALA A 111 12.92 13.32 6.80
N LEU A 112 13.35 12.71 5.70
CA LEU A 112 14.39 11.67 5.71
C LEU A 112 15.76 12.29 5.99
N LEU A 113 16.08 13.40 5.31
CA LEU A 113 17.35 14.09 5.48
C LEU A 113 17.47 14.67 6.89
N GLU A 114 16.38 15.23 7.43
CA GLU A 114 16.35 15.69 8.83
C GLU A 114 16.60 14.53 9.82
N ALA A 115 16.05 13.34 9.56
CA ALA A 115 16.31 12.17 10.38
C ALA A 115 17.76 11.68 10.26
N LEU A 116 18.36 11.76 9.08
CA LEU A 116 19.76 11.44 8.85
C LEU A 116 20.69 12.42 9.59
N ILE A 117 20.42 13.72 9.51
CA ILE A 117 21.22 14.73 10.19
C ILE A 117 21.15 14.56 11.72
N ARG A 118 19.97 14.25 12.27
CA ARG A 118 19.83 13.94 13.71
C ARG A 118 20.66 12.73 14.12
N LYS A 119 20.61 11.64 13.35
CA LYS A 119 21.45 10.47 13.61
C LYS A 119 22.94 10.82 13.52
N LEU A 120 23.31 11.67 12.57
CA LEU A 120 24.69 12.11 12.38
C LEU A 120 25.19 12.91 13.60
N ALA A 121 24.33 13.75 14.20
CA ALA A 121 24.65 14.46 15.45
C ALA A 121 24.75 13.54 16.68
N GLU A 122 24.05 12.40 16.68
CA GLU A 122 24.11 11.40 17.76
C GLU A 122 25.33 10.44 17.63
N MET A 123 25.96 10.36 16.46
CA MET A 123 27.10 9.48 16.22
C MET A 123 28.41 10.03 16.82
N PRO A 124 29.27 9.15 17.37
CA PRO A 124 30.57 9.57 17.91
C PRO A 124 31.51 10.08 16.80
N GLU A 125 32.48 10.88 17.20
CA GLU A 125 33.50 11.40 16.28
C GLU A 125 34.35 10.26 15.71
N GLY A 126 34.44 10.15 14.39
CA GLY A 126 35.23 9.12 13.72
C GLY A 126 35.15 9.22 12.20
N ALA A 127 35.95 8.40 11.51
CA ALA A 127 36.01 8.36 10.05
C ALA A 127 34.64 8.08 9.41
N GLU A 128 33.83 7.23 10.04
CA GLU A 128 32.47 6.93 9.57
C GLU A 128 31.55 8.16 9.62
N ARG A 129 31.67 9.00 10.66
CA ARG A 129 30.88 10.23 10.79
C ARG A 129 31.27 11.23 9.71
N GLU A 130 32.56 11.39 9.42
CA GLU A 130 33.04 12.30 8.37
C GLU A 130 32.55 11.89 6.98
N GLU A 131 32.66 10.60 6.64
CA GLU A 131 32.16 10.08 5.35
C GLU A 131 30.64 10.25 5.22
N LEU A 132 29.88 9.95 6.28
CA LEU A 132 28.44 10.21 6.30
C LEU A 132 28.11 11.69 6.18
N THR A 133 28.95 12.58 6.73
CA THR A 133 28.78 14.03 6.62
C THR A 133 28.88 14.49 5.17
N LEU A 134 29.86 13.98 4.42
CA LEU A 134 30.01 14.27 2.99
C LEU A 134 28.82 13.76 2.17
N LEU A 135 28.35 12.54 2.45
CA LEU A 135 27.17 11.96 1.78
C LEU A 135 25.90 12.76 2.06
N VAL A 136 25.67 13.17 3.30
CA VAL A 136 24.51 13.99 3.69
C VAL A 136 24.59 15.37 3.05
N ALA A 137 25.75 16.02 3.07
CA ALA A 137 25.97 17.32 2.43
C ALA A 137 25.75 17.24 0.90
N GLY A 138 26.21 16.17 0.26
CA GLY A 138 25.98 15.94 -1.18
C GLY A 138 24.49 15.78 -1.49
N GLN A 139 23.77 15.06 -0.63
CA GLN A 139 22.32 14.92 -0.76
C GLN A 139 21.57 16.23 -0.48
N MET A 140 22.06 17.08 0.43
CA MET A 140 21.55 18.44 0.67
C MET A 140 21.70 19.32 -0.58
N LYS A 141 22.89 19.37 -1.19
CA LYS A 141 23.17 20.11 -2.43
C LYS A 141 22.24 19.70 -3.57
N ARG A 142 22.01 18.39 -3.74
CA ARG A 142 21.06 17.85 -4.73
C ARG A 142 19.61 18.24 -4.43
N SER A 143 19.22 18.20 -3.17
CA SER A 143 17.87 18.57 -2.74
C SER A 143 17.60 20.06 -2.98
N LEU A 144 18.61 20.92 -2.77
CA LEU A 144 18.58 22.34 -3.14
C LEU A 144 18.43 22.52 -4.66
N GLY A 145 19.26 21.86 -5.48
CA GLY A 145 19.17 21.95 -6.94
C GLY A 145 17.83 21.46 -7.51
N ASN A 146 17.23 20.43 -6.90
CA ASN A 146 15.90 19.95 -7.26
C ASN A 146 14.79 20.94 -6.90
N TRP A 147 14.94 21.67 -5.80
CA TRP A 147 13.97 22.66 -5.35
C TRP A 147 14.12 24.00 -6.09
N ASN A 148 15.35 24.45 -6.30
CA ASN A 148 15.71 25.65 -7.03
C ASN A 148 17.01 25.41 -7.82
N LYS A 149 16.90 25.47 -9.15
CA LYS A 149 18.01 25.17 -10.09
C LYS A 149 19.19 26.13 -9.96
N ASP A 150 18.97 27.34 -9.46
CA ASP A 150 20.00 28.38 -9.32
C ASP A 150 20.57 28.48 -7.89
N ALA A 151 20.18 27.59 -6.97
CA ALA A 151 20.56 27.64 -5.55
C ALA A 151 21.55 26.53 -5.13
N MET A 152 22.37 26.03 -6.07
CA MET A 152 23.42 25.05 -5.78
C MET A 152 24.65 25.74 -5.18
N ASP A 153 24.52 26.18 -3.93
CA ASP A 153 25.54 26.91 -3.20
C ASP A 153 26.08 26.05 -2.05
N ASP A 154 27.38 25.76 -2.08
CA ASP A 154 28.07 24.92 -1.10
C ASP A 154 28.12 25.61 0.28
N ASP A 155 28.18 26.95 0.31
CA ASP A 155 28.17 27.70 1.56
C ASP A 155 26.83 27.59 2.29
N LYS A 156 25.72 27.54 1.55
CA LYS A 156 24.39 27.33 2.14
C LYS A 156 24.25 25.93 2.73
N VAL A 157 24.77 24.92 2.06
CA VAL A 157 24.76 23.54 2.57
C VAL A 157 25.55 23.45 3.88
N ALA A 158 26.72 24.06 3.94
CA ALA A 158 27.54 24.09 5.16
C ALA A 158 26.82 24.81 6.31
N LEU A 159 26.22 25.98 6.04
CA LEU A 159 25.45 26.75 7.03
C LEU A 159 24.21 26.01 7.53
N ASP A 160 23.46 25.39 6.63
CA ASP A 160 22.25 24.64 6.99
C ASP A 160 22.60 23.40 7.81
N LEU A 161 23.68 22.71 7.48
CA LEU A 161 24.15 21.54 8.23
C LEU A 161 24.58 21.92 9.65
N ASP A 162 25.32 23.02 9.80
CA ASP A 162 25.75 23.56 11.10
C ASP A 162 24.52 23.93 11.96
N HIS A 163 23.54 24.61 11.35
CA HIS A 163 22.31 25.00 12.03
C HIS A 163 21.41 23.80 12.41
N TYR A 164 21.41 22.73 11.63
CA TYR A 164 20.66 21.50 11.96
C TYR A 164 21.33 20.67 13.07
N THR A 165 22.66 20.68 13.12
CA THR A 165 23.45 19.91 14.07
C THR A 165 23.81 20.73 15.32
N HIS A 166 23.34 21.97 15.42
CA HIS A 166 23.68 22.90 16.49
C HIS A 166 25.20 23.07 16.69
N GLY A 167 25.97 23.06 15.60
CA GLY A 167 27.42 23.20 15.61
C GLY A 167 28.20 21.97 16.06
N THR A 168 27.55 20.80 16.19
CA THR A 168 28.26 19.55 16.54
C THR A 168 29.01 18.92 15.37
N VAL A 169 28.68 19.29 14.13
CA VAL A 169 29.25 18.71 12.92
C VAL A 169 29.68 19.84 12.01
N HIS A 170 30.98 19.88 11.70
CA HIS A 170 31.54 20.84 10.76
C HIS A 170 31.89 20.15 9.45
N LEU A 171 31.40 20.72 8.35
CA LEU A 171 31.72 20.27 7.01
C LEU A 171 33.06 20.89 6.57
N ASP A 172 34.04 20.04 6.29
CA ASP A 172 35.26 20.46 5.61
C ASP A 172 34.93 20.82 4.15
N ARG A 173 35.05 22.11 3.83
CA ARG A 173 34.65 22.68 2.53
C ARG A 173 35.53 22.19 1.39
N GLU A 174 36.82 22.00 1.63
CA GLU A 174 37.77 21.57 0.59
C GLU A 174 37.50 20.12 0.20
N ARG A 175 37.34 19.26 1.20
CA ARG A 175 36.98 17.85 1.00
C ARG A 175 35.59 17.70 0.39
N PHE A 176 34.63 18.54 0.77
CA PHE A 176 33.29 18.54 0.19
C PHE A 176 33.27 18.96 -1.28
N HIS A 177 34.05 19.99 -1.65
CA HIS A 177 34.13 20.45 -3.04
C HIS A 177 34.68 19.33 -3.95
N LEU A 178 35.77 18.69 -3.52
CA LEU A 178 36.36 17.54 -4.22
C LEU A 178 35.38 16.36 -4.34
N PHE A 179 34.63 16.09 -3.27
CA PHE A 179 33.61 15.05 -3.26
C PHE A 179 32.46 15.37 -4.23
N SER A 180 31.93 16.60 -4.19
CA SER A 180 30.84 17.04 -5.07
C SER A 180 31.22 16.90 -6.54
N ASP A 181 32.42 17.34 -6.91
CA ASP A 181 32.93 17.27 -8.29
C ASP A 181 33.05 15.83 -8.80
N GLN A 182 33.44 14.89 -7.93
CA GLN A 182 33.48 13.47 -8.27
C GLN A 182 32.06 12.88 -8.37
N TYR A 183 31.18 13.24 -7.43
CA TYR A 183 29.84 12.68 -7.31
C TYR A 183 28.89 13.15 -8.44
N ASP A 184 29.11 14.36 -8.97
CA ASP A 184 28.38 14.90 -10.12
C ASP A 184 28.84 14.26 -11.44
N LYS A 185 30.12 13.88 -11.56
CA LYS A 185 30.66 13.15 -12.73
C LYS A 185 30.16 11.71 -12.85
N VAL A 186 29.85 11.05 -11.73
CA VAL A 186 29.42 9.64 -11.70
C VAL A 186 27.93 9.46 -12.08
N GLN A 187 27.10 10.52 -12.03
CA GLN A 187 25.69 10.43 -12.42
C GLN A 187 25.32 11.39 -13.57
N PRO A 188 25.81 11.15 -14.80
CA PRO A 188 25.35 11.91 -15.95
C PRO A 188 23.89 11.53 -16.25
N GLY A 189 22.96 12.47 -16.10
CA GLY A 189 21.66 12.40 -16.77
C GLY A 189 20.45 11.87 -16.00
N ARG A 190 20.37 12.00 -14.67
CA ARG A 190 19.04 11.90 -14.02
C ARG A 190 18.27 13.20 -14.24
N ALA A 191 17.30 13.16 -15.16
CA ALA A 191 16.37 14.26 -15.38
C ALA A 191 15.76 14.72 -14.05
N PRO A 192 15.64 16.04 -13.80
CA PRO A 192 15.05 16.53 -12.56
C PRO A 192 13.66 15.94 -12.41
N VAL A 193 13.40 15.32 -11.26
CA VAL A 193 12.06 14.79 -10.94
C VAL A 193 11.13 15.99 -10.91
N ALA A 194 10.37 16.19 -11.99
CA ALA A 194 9.44 17.30 -12.09
C ALA A 194 8.45 17.21 -10.92
N TYR A 195 8.53 18.16 -9.99
CA TYR A 195 7.55 18.29 -8.92
C TYR A 195 6.22 18.68 -9.57
N ARG A 196 5.39 17.68 -9.86
CA ARG A 196 4.02 17.91 -10.33
C ARG A 196 3.28 18.55 -9.16
N ASN A 197 3.18 19.87 -9.19
CA ASN A 197 2.36 20.64 -8.27
C ASN A 197 0.91 20.24 -8.55
N VAL A 198 0.40 19.21 -7.88
CA VAL A 198 -1.01 18.84 -7.92
C VAL A 198 -1.74 19.90 -7.12
N GLY A 199 -2.04 21.03 -7.78
CA GLY A 199 -2.90 22.06 -7.24
C GLY A 199 -4.21 21.43 -6.81
N ARG A 200 -4.44 21.33 -5.49
CA ARG A 200 -5.74 20.99 -4.92
C ARG A 200 -6.72 22.07 -5.35
N LYS A 201 -7.44 21.84 -6.46
CA LYS A 201 -8.69 22.56 -6.75
C LYS A 201 -9.72 22.13 -5.70
N ASN A 202 -9.73 22.82 -4.56
CA ASN A 202 -10.87 22.81 -3.65
C ASN A 202 -12.06 23.43 -4.39
N LYS A 203 -12.89 22.60 -5.04
CA LYS A 203 -14.27 22.98 -5.38
C LYS A 203 -15.05 23.08 -4.07
N ARG A 204 -15.09 24.27 -3.50
CA ARG A 204 -16.18 24.68 -2.60
C ARG A 204 -17.46 24.65 -3.44
N LYS A 205 -18.33 23.67 -3.21
CA LYS A 205 -19.74 23.76 -3.60
C LYS A 205 -20.43 24.63 -2.55
N ASN A 206 -20.93 25.77 -3.00
CA ASN A 206 -22.14 26.35 -2.42
C ASN A 206 -23.32 25.43 -2.71
#